data_AF-A0A6A4GIF2-F1
#
_entry.id   AF-A0A6A4GIF2-F1
#
_cell.length_a   1.000
_cell.length_b   1.000
_cell.length_c   1.000
_cell.angle_alpha   90.00
_cell.angle_beta   90.00
_cell.angle_gamma   90.00
#
_symmetry.space_group_name_H-M   'P 1'
#
loop_
_entity.id
_entity.type
_entity.pdbx_description
1 polymer ?
#
loop_
_entity_poly.entity_id
_entity_poly.type
_entity_poly.pdbx_seq_one_letter_code
_entity_poly.pdbx_strand_id
1 'polypeptide(L)'
;MTRIQHSSPKKNCLIGSIQSGKTIADAAEIAEIPYGTAKKILAKYCATGSTSNCPRSGRPSKVDDRVPYLKKEQKMKRLEWAKQNRGIKWDRVVWSDECYVHLDDLRGRIYVTRTADEEYEDNCLIPTFKQSSVRVMVWDAL
;
A
#
# COMPACT_ATOMS: atom_id res chain seq x y z
N MET A 1 27.57 2.06 7.07
CA MET A 1 26.83 2.15 8.36
C MET A 1 25.43 1.61 8.17
N THR A 2 25.10 0.47 8.77
CA THR A 2 23.77 -0.15 8.72
C THR A 2 22.83 0.58 9.69
N ARG A 3 21.74 1.14 9.17
CA ARG A 3 20.74 1.84 9.99
C ARG A 3 19.91 0.81 10.77
N ILE A 4 20.10 0.74 12.08
CA ILE A 4 19.30 -0.11 12.98
C ILE A 4 17.92 0.53 13.17
N GLN A 5 16.86 -0.25 12.94
CA GLN A 5 15.48 0.17 13.21
C GLN A 5 15.01 -0.46 14.52
N HIS A 6 14.47 0.36 15.42
CA HIS A 6 13.81 -0.13 16.64
C HIS A 6 12.35 -0.45 16.36
N SER A 7 11.87 -1.57 16.90
CA SER A 7 10.49 -2.04 16.77
C SER A 7 9.50 -1.10 17.49
N SER A 8 8.24 -1.09 17.03
CA SER A 8 7.17 -0.27 17.63
C SER A 8 6.99 -0.53 19.13
N PRO A 9 7.05 -1.77 19.65
CA PRO A 9 6.97 -2.02 21.10
C PRO A 9 8.07 -1.35 21.91
N LYS A 10 9.33 -1.34 21.44
CA LYS A 10 10.44 -0.69 22.14
C LYS A 10 10.26 0.83 22.20
N LYS A 11 9.77 1.45 21.12
CA LYS A 11 9.46 2.89 21.09
C LYS A 11 8.29 3.24 22.01
N ASN A 12 7.26 2.40 22.06
CA ASN A 12 6.10 2.60 22.94
C ASN A 12 6.48 2.45 24.42
N CYS A 13 7.34 1.47 24.73
CA CYS A 13 7.88 1.29 26.08
C CYS A 13 8.69 2.52 26.55
N LEU A 14 9.50 3.10 25.66
CA LEU A 14 10.24 4.34 25.92
C LEU A 14 9.28 5.50 26.26
N ILE A 15 8.28 5.75 25.40
CA ILE A 15 7.34 6.86 25.60
C ILE A 15 6.48 6.65 26.85
N GLY A 16 5.98 5.43 27.07
CA GLY A 16 5.20 5.11 28.27
C GLY A 16 5.99 5.30 29.55
N SER A 17 7.28 4.95 29.56
CA SER A 17 8.16 5.16 30.73
C SER A 17 8.37 6.64 31.04
N ILE A 18 8.48 7.49 30.01
CA ILE A 18 8.62 8.94 30.15
C ILE A 18 7.30 9.57 30.64
N GLN A 19 6.16 9.12 30.13
CA GLN A 19 4.84 9.56 30.60
C GLN A 19 4.60 9.19 32.07
N SER A 20 5.16 8.06 32.53
CA SER A 20 5.18 7.66 33.95
C SER A 20 6.19 8.43 34.81
N GLY A 21 6.81 9.49 34.29
CA GLY A 21 7.68 10.40 35.03
C GLY A 21 9.15 9.98 35.13
N LYS A 22 9.58 8.92 34.41
CA LYS A 22 11.00 8.51 34.39
C LYS A 22 11.82 9.46 33.53
N THR A 23 13.11 9.57 33.84
CA THR A 23 14.03 10.36 33.02
C THR A 23 14.25 9.70 31.66
N ILE A 24 14.67 10.49 30.66
CA ILE A 24 14.93 9.97 29.31
C ILE A 24 16.06 8.93 29.33
N ALA A 25 17.04 9.08 30.23
CA ALA A 25 18.15 8.15 30.37
C ALA A 25 17.66 6.78 30.87
N ASP A 26 16.88 6.77 31.96
CA ASP A 26 16.34 5.53 32.53
C ASP A 26 15.36 4.86 31.55
N ALA A 27 14.54 5.65 30.86
CA ALA A 27 13.61 5.14 29.87
C ALA A 27 14.33 4.54 28.65
N ALA A 28 15.48 5.11 28.26
CA ALA A 28 16.31 4.60 27.17
C ALA A 28 16.99 3.28 27.54
N GLU A 29 17.43 3.13 28.78
CA GLU A 29 17.97 1.90 29.32
C GLU A 29 16.90 0.80 29.36
N ILE A 30 15.71 1.09 29.90
CA ILE A 30 14.57 0.15 29.97
C ILE A 30 14.14 -0.32 28.58
N ALA A 31 14.10 0.59 27.60
CA ALA A 31 13.68 0.26 26.23
C ALA A 31 14.80 -0.40 25.39
N GLU A 32 16.02 -0.50 25.93
CA GLU A 32 17.23 -0.93 25.22
C GLU A 32 17.47 -0.12 23.93
N ILE A 33 17.33 1.22 24.02
CA ILE A 33 17.52 2.14 22.91
C ILE A 33 18.67 3.10 23.25
N PRO A 34 19.64 3.32 22.34
CA PRO A 34 20.67 4.32 22.55
C PRO A 34 20.08 5.70 22.84
N TYR A 35 20.62 6.42 23.83
CA TYR A 35 20.11 7.72 24.28
C TYR A 35 19.85 8.71 23.14
N GLY A 36 20.77 8.83 22.18
CA GLY A 36 20.62 9.73 21.03
C GLY A 36 19.41 9.40 20.13
N THR A 37 19.06 8.12 20.03
CA THR A 37 17.87 7.66 19.32
C THR A 37 16.61 7.88 20.17
N ALA A 38 16.67 7.63 21.47
CA ALA A 38 15.57 7.88 22.40
C ALA A 38 15.16 9.37 22.41
N LYS A 39 16.14 10.28 22.44
CA LYS A 39 15.91 11.73 22.35
C LYS A 39 15.21 12.13 21.04
N LYS A 40 15.62 11.54 19.91
CA LYS A 40 14.97 11.78 18.60
C LYS A 40 13.54 11.23 18.54
N ILE A 41 13.31 10.05 19.14
CA ILE A 41 11.97 9.46 19.22
C ILE A 41 11.05 10.34 20.07
N LEU A 42 11.52 10.82 21.23
CA LEU A 42 10.74 11.71 22.08
C LEU A 42 10.43 13.03 21.37
N ALA A 43 11.41 13.67 20.74
CA ALA A 43 11.20 14.90 19.98
C ALA A 43 10.16 14.72 18.86
N LYS A 44 10.21 13.57 18.17
CA LYS A 44 9.19 13.21 17.18
C LYS A 44 7.82 13.04 17.83
N TYR A 45 7.73 12.30 18.92
CA TYR A 45 6.48 12.03 19.62
C TYR A 45 5.82 13.32 20.14
N CYS A 46 6.60 14.27 20.67
CA CYS A 46 6.09 15.59 21.06
C CYS A 46 5.51 16.39 19.89
N ALA A 47 6.03 16.19 18.66
CA ALA A 47 5.57 16.88 17.47
C ALA A 47 4.38 16.19 16.78
N THR A 48 4.33 14.85 16.76
CA THR A 48 3.34 14.08 15.97
C THR A 48 2.36 13.28 16.81
N GLY A 49 2.55 13.15 18.13
CA GLY A 49 1.73 12.33 19.03
C GLY A 49 1.85 10.81 18.79
N SER A 50 2.73 10.39 17.86
CA SER A 50 2.82 9.00 17.41
C SER A 50 4.28 8.54 17.28
N THR A 51 4.52 7.30 17.70
CA THR A 51 5.79 6.57 17.56
C THR A 51 5.91 5.83 16.22
N SER A 52 4.81 5.76 15.45
CA SER A 52 4.75 5.14 14.13
C SER A 52 5.74 5.79 13.18
N ASN A 53 6.28 5.03 12.24
CA ASN A 53 7.19 5.61 11.25
C ASN A 53 6.37 6.51 10.31
N CYS A 54 6.84 7.73 10.05
CA CYS A 54 6.18 8.54 9.05
C CYS A 54 6.56 8.01 7.66
N PRO A 55 5.63 8.05 6.69
CA PRO A 55 5.97 7.78 5.31
C PRO A 55 7.16 8.65 4.87
N ARG A 56 8.15 8.03 4.23
CA ARG A 56 9.31 8.78 3.72
C ARG A 56 8.91 9.56 2.48
N SER A 57 9.46 10.76 2.33
CA SER A 57 9.43 11.47 1.05
C SER A 57 10.29 10.72 0.02
N GLY A 58 9.79 10.57 -1.20
CA GLY A 58 10.43 9.83 -2.30
C GLY A 58 9.76 8.51 -2.66
N ARG A 59 10.31 7.83 -3.69
CA ARG A 59 9.85 6.62 -4.41
C ARG A 59 8.32 6.39 -4.44
N PRO A 60 7.67 6.46 -5.62
CA PRO A 60 6.25 6.15 -5.76
C PRO A 60 5.90 4.82 -5.07
N SER A 61 4.82 4.81 -4.31
CA SER A 61 4.23 3.58 -3.78
C SER A 61 4.02 2.59 -4.94
N LYS A 62 4.28 1.30 -4.69
CA LYS A 62 3.99 0.26 -5.68
C LYS A 62 2.52 0.41 -6.06
N VAL A 63 2.25 0.49 -7.35
CA VAL A 63 0.89 0.32 -7.87
C VAL A 63 0.51 -1.11 -7.48
N ASP A 64 -0.58 -1.28 -6.75
CA ASP A 64 -1.16 -2.61 -6.60
C ASP A 64 -1.54 -3.09 -8.00
N ASP A 65 -0.97 -4.22 -8.43
CA ASP A 65 -1.35 -4.86 -9.67
C ASP A 65 -2.76 -5.38 -9.45
N ARG A 66 -3.76 -4.58 -9.83
CA ARG A 66 -5.18 -4.96 -9.82
C ARG A 66 -5.39 -6.11 -10.79
N VAL A 67 -5.05 -7.31 -10.34
CA VAL A 67 -5.28 -8.54 -11.09
C VAL A 67 -6.63 -9.10 -10.70
N PRO A 68 -7.43 -9.58 -11.67
CA PRO A 68 -8.66 -10.27 -11.34
C PRO A 68 -8.34 -11.53 -10.53
N TYR A 69 -9.01 -11.68 -9.39
CA TYR A 69 -8.90 -12.91 -8.60
C TYR A 69 -9.41 -14.10 -9.43
N LEU A 70 -8.58 -15.14 -9.54
CA LEU A 70 -8.90 -16.37 -10.26
C LEU A 70 -9.03 -17.55 -9.29
N LYS A 71 -10.16 -18.25 -9.35
CA LYS A 71 -10.39 -19.54 -8.68
C LYS A 71 -9.50 -20.63 -9.29
N LYS A 72 -9.30 -21.73 -8.55
CA LYS A 72 -8.44 -22.85 -8.99
C LYS A 72 -8.92 -23.44 -10.32
N GLU A 73 -10.23 -23.57 -10.49
CA GLU A 73 -10.85 -24.12 -11.69
C GLU A 73 -10.62 -23.22 -12.91
N GLN A 74 -10.69 -21.90 -12.73
CA GLN A 74 -10.43 -20.92 -13.79
C GLN A 74 -8.98 -20.96 -14.25
N LYS A 75 -8.03 -21.14 -13.31
CA LYS A 75 -6.61 -21.32 -13.64
C LYS A 75 -6.39 -22.58 -14.47
N MET A 76 -7.04 -23.69 -14.11
CA MET A 76 -6.94 -24.95 -14.87
C MET A 76 -7.51 -24.79 -16.29
N LYS A 77 -8.69 -24.19 -16.44
CA LYS A 77 -9.29 -23.93 -17.75
C LYS A 77 -8.41 -23.06 -18.64
N ARG A 78 -7.83 -21.99 -18.09
CA ARG A 78 -6.89 -21.12 -18.83
C ARG A 78 -5.63 -21.88 -19.24
N LEU A 79 -5.09 -22.74 -18.37
CA LEU A 79 -3.90 -23.55 -18.66
C LEU A 79 -4.19 -24.59 -19.75
N GLU A 80 -5.34 -25.26 -19.69
CA GLU A 80 -5.77 -26.22 -20.69
C GLU A 80 -5.97 -25.56 -22.05
N TRP A 81 -6.69 -24.43 -22.09
CA TRP A 81 -6.85 -23.63 -23.29
C TRP A 81 -5.50 -23.21 -23.87
N ALA A 82 -4.57 -22.70 -23.05
CA ALA A 82 -3.25 -22.29 -23.52
C ALA A 82 -2.43 -23.46 -24.10
N LYS A 83 -2.53 -24.65 -23.50
CA LYS A 83 -1.88 -25.87 -24.03
C LYS A 83 -2.45 -26.28 -25.38
N GLN A 84 -3.77 -26.27 -25.52
CA GLN A 84 -4.46 -26.62 -26.77
C GLN A 84 -4.15 -25.63 -27.90
N ASN A 85 -3.99 -24.34 -27.58
CA ASN A 85 -3.84 -23.28 -28.57
C ASN A 85 -2.36 -22.86 -28.82
N ARG A 86 -1.38 -23.59 -28.29
CA ARG A 86 0.06 -23.24 -28.35
C ARG A 86 0.63 -23.11 -29.77
N GLY A 87 0.06 -23.81 -30.75
CA GLY A 87 0.55 -23.88 -32.14
C GLY A 87 -0.33 -23.15 -33.15
N ILE A 88 -1.32 -22.36 -32.70
CA ILE A 88 -2.26 -21.70 -33.59
C ILE A 88 -1.59 -20.52 -34.27
N LYS A 89 -1.88 -20.38 -35.58
CA LYS A 89 -1.55 -19.16 -36.32
C LYS A 89 -2.63 -18.13 -36.05
N TRP A 90 -2.25 -17.03 -35.41
CA TRP A 90 -3.16 -15.97 -34.97
C TRP A 90 -3.51 -14.97 -36.09
N ASP A 91 -2.89 -15.10 -37.27
CA ASP A 91 -3.05 -14.22 -38.44
C ASP A 91 -4.46 -14.22 -39.05
N ARG A 92 -5.26 -15.25 -38.74
CA ARG A 92 -6.65 -15.40 -39.20
C ARG A 92 -7.68 -15.22 -38.09
N VAL A 93 -7.25 -14.82 -36.89
CA VAL A 93 -8.12 -14.65 -35.74
C VAL A 93 -8.45 -13.17 -35.58
N VAL A 94 -9.74 -12.85 -35.68
CA VAL A 94 -10.28 -11.54 -35.32
C VAL A 94 -10.77 -11.59 -33.88
N TRP A 95 -10.32 -10.66 -33.06
CA TRP A 95 -10.72 -10.49 -31.66
C TRP A 95 -11.77 -9.40 -31.57
N SER A 96 -12.78 -9.57 -30.74
CA SER A 96 -13.78 -8.52 -30.47
C SER A 96 -13.93 -8.34 -28.98
N ASP A 97 -14.13 -7.10 -28.54
CA ASP A 97 -14.41 -6.80 -27.13
C ASP A 97 -15.28 -5.55 -26.98
N GLU A 98 -15.93 -5.43 -25.82
CA GLU A 98 -16.61 -4.21 -25.40
C GLU A 98 -15.80 -3.49 -24.32
N CYS A 99 -15.57 -2.19 -24.49
CA CYS A 99 -14.96 -1.36 -23.45
C CYS A 99 -15.80 -0.12 -23.13
N TYR A 100 -15.66 0.39 -21.90
CA TYR A 100 -16.24 1.67 -21.51
C TYR A 100 -15.19 2.77 -21.56
N VAL A 101 -15.46 3.81 -22.35
CA VAL A 101 -14.70 5.06 -22.35
C VAL A 101 -15.39 6.04 -21.41
N HIS A 102 -14.73 6.36 -20.32
CA HIS A 102 -15.18 7.34 -19.34
C HIS A 102 -14.82 8.75 -19.83
N LEU A 103 -15.81 9.64 -19.92
CA LEU A 103 -15.62 11.03 -20.36
C LEU A 103 -15.33 11.97 -19.18
N ASP A 104 -15.35 11.46 -17.95
CA ASP A 104 -15.06 12.20 -16.73
C ASP A 104 -13.61 12.05 -16.26
N ASP A 105 -12.84 13.13 -16.36
CA ASP A 105 -11.42 13.18 -16.00
C ASP A 105 -11.16 13.34 -14.48
N LEU A 106 -11.91 12.62 -13.64
CA LEU A 106 -11.72 12.69 -12.17
C LEU A 106 -10.95 11.51 -11.59
N ARG A 107 -10.47 10.56 -12.40
CA ARG A 107 -9.60 9.48 -11.91
C ARG A 107 -8.13 9.89 -11.91
N GLY A 108 -7.82 10.94 -11.16
CA GLY A 108 -6.45 11.19 -10.74
C GLY A 108 -5.91 9.97 -9.98
N ARG A 109 -4.66 9.56 -10.24
CA ARG A 109 -3.99 8.55 -9.40
C ARG A 109 -3.76 9.15 -8.03
N ILE A 110 -4.43 8.63 -7.01
CA ILE A 110 -4.20 9.05 -5.62
C ILE A 110 -3.09 8.17 -5.06
N TYR A 111 -1.97 8.79 -4.70
CA TYR A 111 -0.84 8.12 -4.06
C TYR A 111 -1.01 8.19 -2.55
N VAL A 112 -1.18 7.03 -1.91
CA VAL A 112 -1.15 6.89 -0.45
C VAL A 112 0.22 6.37 -0.04
N THR A 113 0.76 6.88 1.07
CA THR A 113 2.04 6.39 1.63
C THR A 113 1.77 5.76 2.99
N ARG A 114 2.03 4.45 3.11
CA ARG A 114 1.74 3.63 4.30
C ARG A 114 2.71 2.45 4.42
N THR A 115 2.89 1.88 5.61
CA THR A 115 3.59 0.58 5.80
C THR A 115 2.60 -0.60 5.70
N ALA A 116 3.09 -1.84 5.62
CA ALA A 116 2.24 -3.02 5.37
C ALA A 116 1.22 -3.30 6.49
N ASP A 117 1.54 -2.85 7.70
CA ASP A 117 0.71 -2.91 8.90
C ASP A 117 -0.39 -1.84 8.96
N GLU A 118 -0.24 -0.75 8.19
CA GLU A 118 -1.18 0.40 8.15
C GLU A 118 -2.21 0.26 7.01
N GLU A 119 -2.30 -0.93 6.39
CA GLU A 119 -3.10 -1.16 5.19
C GLU A 119 -4.62 -0.97 5.39
N TYR A 120 -5.11 -1.19 6.60
CA TYR A 120 -6.55 -1.17 6.89
C TYR A 120 -6.99 0.02 7.76
N GLU A 121 -6.10 0.98 8.02
CA GLU A 121 -6.49 2.19 8.76
C GLU A 121 -7.35 3.09 7.88
N ASP A 122 -8.45 3.64 8.43
CA ASP A 122 -9.39 4.49 7.70
C ASP A 122 -8.72 5.73 7.05
N ASN A 123 -7.65 6.24 7.66
CA ASN A 123 -6.84 7.34 7.11
C ASN A 123 -6.06 6.95 5.84
N CYS A 124 -5.87 5.65 5.61
CA CYS A 124 -5.22 5.08 4.44
C CYS A 124 -6.23 4.52 3.40
N LEU A 125 -7.53 4.55 3.72
CA LEU A 125 -8.62 4.14 2.85
C LEU A 125 -9.25 5.37 2.21
N ILE A 126 -9.40 5.35 0.88
CA ILE A 126 -10.07 6.44 0.17
C ILE A 126 -11.54 6.06 0.03
N PRO A 127 -12.48 6.80 0.65
CA PRO A 127 -13.89 6.52 0.50
C PRO A 127 -14.32 6.75 -0.96
N THR A 128 -14.72 5.67 -1.63
CA THR A 128 -15.32 5.75 -2.97
C THR A 128 -16.77 6.18 -2.87
N PHE A 129 -17.03 7.46 -3.09
CA PHE A 129 -18.37 7.97 -3.36
C PHE A 129 -18.76 7.72 -4.83
N LYS A 130 -20.02 7.39 -5.11
CA LYS A 130 -20.51 7.19 -6.49
C LYS A 130 -20.72 8.53 -7.20
N GLN A 131 -19.82 8.93 -8.12
CA GLN A 131 -20.08 9.85 -9.24
C GLN A 131 -18.87 9.83 -10.23
N SER A 132 -18.99 10.01 -11.56
CA SER A 132 -20.11 10.40 -12.44
C SER A 132 -20.45 9.32 -13.49
N SER A 133 -21.59 9.44 -14.18
CA SER A 133 -22.19 8.37 -15.02
C SER A 133 -21.98 8.50 -16.53
N VAL A 134 -21.20 9.49 -16.99
CA VAL A 134 -21.03 9.73 -18.43
C VAL A 134 -19.94 8.82 -18.99
N ARG A 135 -20.38 7.70 -19.58
CA ARG A 135 -19.54 6.70 -20.22
C ARG A 135 -20.11 6.35 -21.58
N VAL A 136 -19.22 6.12 -22.54
CA VAL A 136 -19.57 5.57 -23.86
C VAL A 136 -19.15 4.11 -23.86
N MET A 137 -20.05 3.21 -24.23
CA MET A 137 -19.69 1.81 -24.53
C MET A 137 -19.23 1.76 -25.98
N VAL A 138 -18.05 1.23 -26.20
CA VAL A 138 -17.47 1.03 -27.52
C VAL A 138 -17.33 -0.48 -27.72
N TRP A 139 -17.77 -0.94 -28.89
CA TRP A 139 -17.49 -2.29 -29.37
C TRP A 139 -16.60 -2.15 -30.60
N ASP A 140 -15.59 -3.01 -30.71
CA ASP A 140 -14.71 -3.07 -31.87
C ASP A 140 -14.23 -4.50 -32.11
N ALA A 141 -13.76 -4.79 -33.33
CA ALA A 141 -13.19 -6.07 -33.69
C ALA A 141 -11.94 -5.89 -34.57
N LEU A 142 -10.84 -6.56 -34.21
CA LEU A 142 -9.50 -6.43 -34.78
C LEU A 142 -8.86 -7.78 -35.07
#